data_AF-A0A925GZL2-F1
#
_entry.id   AF-A0A925GZL2-F1
#
_cell.length_a   1.000
_cell.length_b   1.000
_cell.length_c   1.000
_cell.angle_alpha   90.00
_cell.angle_beta   90.00
_cell.angle_gamma   90.00
#
_symmetry.space_group_name_H-M   'P 1'
#
loop_
_entity.id
_entity.type
_entity.pdbx_description
1 polymer ?
#
loop_
_entity_poly.entity_id
_entity_poly.type
_entity_poly.pdbx_seq_one_letter_code
_entity_poly.pdbx_strand_id
1 'polypeptide(L)'
;MKAWLEETQGPGFELFRHFLRRFFASESVTTTGNTATVLAGLLPMVAQLFFLMILPLRRKYQMLSASPSPDVFRNAVLADELWLITLMAGAVGLLTAIRWRSLLPELQDIRALAALPVTPLQIFIAKAQALLLVAAGGLIILNTLPTVLLPALSSGAYALPRPLLERVFAHALASAVAGATTFATLLALHGVLAQCLPPRLFSRVEGLVQAALVALMLATIVLSFSASLDVMTRALREGWATWLPPFWFVGVYQQIAGIADTHTMQMASKA
;
A
#
# COMPACT_ATOMS: atom_id res chain seq x y z
N MET A 1 -38.58 1.58 -10.84
CA MET A 1 -37.27 1.35 -10.19
C MET A 1 -36.71 -0.06 -10.41
N LYS A 2 -37.54 -1.13 -10.47
CA LYS A 2 -37.05 -2.50 -10.79
C LYS A 2 -36.64 -2.71 -12.26
N ALA A 3 -37.36 -2.12 -13.22
CA ALA A 3 -37.05 -2.28 -14.65
C ALA A 3 -35.68 -1.69 -15.06
N TRP A 4 -35.26 -0.59 -14.43
CA TRP A 4 -33.95 0.04 -14.71
C TRP A 4 -32.76 -0.77 -14.18
N LEU A 5 -32.99 -1.57 -13.13
CA LEU A 5 -32.00 -2.52 -12.61
C LEU A 5 -31.79 -3.67 -13.60
N GLU A 6 -32.86 -4.24 -14.17
CA GLU A 6 -32.76 -5.36 -15.12
C GLU A 6 -32.01 -5.00 -16.41
N GLU A 7 -32.10 -3.74 -16.85
CA GLU A 7 -31.47 -3.24 -18.08
C GLU A 7 -29.95 -2.97 -17.94
N THR A 8 -29.44 -2.88 -16.70
CA THR A 8 -28.01 -2.65 -16.38
C THR A 8 -27.31 -3.88 -15.79
N GLN A 9 -28.02 -4.99 -15.55
CA GLN A 9 -27.47 -6.24 -14.98
C GLN A 9 -26.78 -7.10 -16.05
N GLY A 10 -25.74 -6.57 -16.70
CA GLY A 10 -24.89 -7.40 -17.56
C GLY A 10 -24.23 -8.54 -16.77
N PRO A 11 -23.94 -9.70 -17.38
CA PRO A 11 -23.32 -10.84 -16.71
C PRO A 11 -21.98 -10.47 -16.03
N GLY A 12 -21.25 -9.49 -16.57
CA GLY A 12 -20.02 -8.96 -15.95
C GLY A 12 -20.25 -8.21 -14.64
N PHE A 13 -21.34 -7.44 -14.51
CA PHE A 13 -21.68 -6.73 -13.27
C PHE A 13 -22.06 -7.71 -12.16
N GLU A 14 -22.81 -8.75 -12.50
CA GLU A 14 -23.19 -9.80 -11.55
C GLU A 14 -21.98 -10.63 -11.09
N LEU A 15 -21.05 -10.94 -11.99
CA LEU A 15 -19.76 -11.56 -11.64
C LEU A 15 -18.94 -10.65 -10.72
N PHE A 16 -18.82 -9.37 -11.04
CA PHE A 16 -18.10 -8.39 -10.22
C PHE A 16 -18.71 -8.31 -8.81
N ARG A 17 -20.04 -8.19 -8.73
CA ARG A 17 -20.79 -8.18 -7.46
C ARG A 17 -20.57 -9.47 -6.68
N HIS A 18 -20.56 -10.62 -7.35
CA HIS A 18 -20.31 -11.92 -6.74
C HIS A 18 -18.91 -11.98 -6.14
N PHE A 19 -17.86 -11.62 -6.89
CA PHE A 19 -16.48 -11.62 -6.40
C PHE A 19 -16.27 -10.63 -5.27
N LEU A 20 -16.86 -9.44 -5.34
CA LEU A 20 -16.79 -8.45 -4.28
C LEU A 20 -17.42 -8.97 -2.99
N ARG A 21 -18.63 -9.56 -3.07
CA ARG A 21 -19.28 -10.18 -1.91
C ARG A 21 -18.46 -11.34 -1.36
N ARG A 22 -17.93 -12.21 -2.22
CA ARG A 22 -17.11 -13.35 -1.79
C ARG A 22 -15.81 -12.90 -1.12
N PHE A 23 -15.16 -11.86 -1.64
CA PHE A 23 -13.97 -11.27 -1.05
C PHE A 23 -14.21 -10.83 0.40
N PHE A 24 -15.39 -10.26 0.68
CA PHE A 24 -15.80 -9.85 2.03
C PHE A 24 -16.41 -10.98 2.88
N ALA A 25 -16.99 -12.01 2.27
CA ALA A 25 -17.79 -13.01 2.97
C ALA A 25 -17.01 -14.20 3.54
N SER A 26 -15.93 -14.70 2.93
CA SER A 26 -15.29 -15.92 3.45
C SER A 26 -13.94 -16.24 2.79
N GLU A 27 -12.91 -16.45 3.61
CA GLU A 27 -11.92 -17.54 3.43
C GLU A 27 -10.91 -17.66 4.58
N SER A 28 -10.90 -16.74 5.55
CA SER A 28 -10.07 -16.87 6.76
C SER A 28 -10.91 -16.82 8.02
N VAL A 29 -10.85 -17.89 8.82
CA VAL A 29 -11.41 -18.08 10.17
C VAL A 29 -12.80 -18.73 10.20
N THR A 30 -12.82 -19.95 10.76
CA THR A 30 -13.96 -20.79 11.17
C THR A 30 -14.85 -20.16 12.27
N THR A 31 -14.96 -18.85 12.31
CA THR A 31 -15.84 -18.13 13.23
C THR A 31 -16.56 -17.07 12.44
N THR A 32 -17.89 -17.12 12.50
CA THR A 32 -18.85 -16.21 11.86
C THR A 32 -18.50 -14.75 12.20
N GLY A 33 -17.63 -14.14 11.41
CA GLY A 33 -16.98 -12.86 11.72
C GLY A 33 -16.53 -12.14 10.46
N ASN A 34 -17.53 -11.62 9.75
CA ASN A 34 -17.51 -10.69 8.62
C ASN A 34 -16.16 -9.95 8.38
N THR A 35 -15.44 -10.23 7.28
CA THR A 35 -14.17 -9.53 6.99
C THR A 35 -14.37 -8.04 6.68
N ALA A 36 -15.61 -7.61 6.37
CA ALA A 36 -15.97 -6.19 6.37
C ALA A 36 -15.79 -5.56 7.77
N THR A 37 -16.00 -6.32 8.86
CA THR A 37 -15.68 -5.89 10.22
C THR A 37 -14.17 -5.77 10.45
N VAL A 38 -13.35 -6.61 9.81
CA VAL A 38 -11.89 -6.49 9.86
C VAL A 38 -11.45 -5.23 9.12
N LEU A 39 -11.94 -4.98 7.91
CA LEU A 39 -11.64 -3.74 7.17
C LEU A 39 -12.15 -2.50 7.91
N ALA A 40 -13.37 -2.56 8.45
CA ALA A 40 -13.94 -1.51 9.28
C ALA A 40 -13.16 -1.32 10.60
N GLY A 41 -12.50 -2.36 11.11
CA GLY A 41 -11.61 -2.30 12.27
C GLY A 41 -10.22 -1.75 11.95
N LEU A 42 -9.74 -1.85 10.70
CA LEU A 42 -8.46 -1.25 10.30
C LEU A 42 -8.50 0.27 10.41
N LEU A 43 -9.60 0.91 10.02
CA LEU A 43 -9.73 2.36 10.08
C LEU A 43 -9.54 2.94 11.50
N PRO A 44 -10.27 2.50 12.55
CA PRO A 44 -10.05 2.99 13.91
C PRO A 44 -8.70 2.55 14.48
N MET A 45 -8.16 1.39 14.08
CA MET A 45 -6.83 0.96 14.52
C MET A 45 -5.72 1.87 13.97
N VAL A 46 -5.79 2.20 12.68
CA VAL A 46 -4.90 3.15 12.00
C VAL A 46 -5.09 4.55 12.58
N ALA A 47 -6.33 4.99 12.80
CA ALA A 47 -6.63 6.27 13.42
C ALA A 47 -6.04 6.36 14.83
N GLN A 48 -6.21 5.34 15.65
CA GLN A 48 -5.64 5.27 17.00
C GLN A 48 -4.11 5.34 16.96
N LEU A 49 -3.46 4.57 16.08
CA LEU A 49 -2.01 4.58 15.92
C LEU A 49 -1.51 5.99 15.55
N PHE A 50 -2.12 6.64 14.57
CA PHE A 50 -1.73 7.98 14.15
C PHE A 50 -2.04 9.04 15.20
N PHE A 51 -3.17 8.93 15.91
CA PHE A 51 -3.54 9.82 16.99
C PHE A 51 -2.51 9.81 18.12
N LEU A 52 -2.01 8.63 18.50
CA LEU A 52 -0.93 8.48 19.49
C LEU A 52 0.39 9.12 19.02
N MET A 53 0.63 9.16 17.71
CA MET A 53 1.85 9.73 17.12
C MET A 53 1.82 11.26 16.96
N ILE A 54 0.65 11.92 17.07
CA ILE A 54 0.53 13.37 16.87
C ILE A 54 1.42 14.16 17.84
N LEU A 55 1.29 13.90 19.15
CA LEU A 55 2.00 14.63 20.19
C LEU A 55 3.54 14.45 20.12
N PRO A 56 4.09 13.22 19.99
CA PRO A 56 5.53 13.04 19.88
C PRO A 56 6.12 13.68 18.61
N LEU A 57 5.47 13.55 17.44
CA LEU A 57 5.94 14.20 16.21
C LEU A 57 5.89 15.73 16.33
N ARG A 58 4.80 16.28 16.89
CA ARG A 58 4.68 17.72 17.10
C ARG A 58 5.80 18.25 18.00
N ARG A 59 6.09 17.57 19.12
CA ARG A 59 7.19 17.94 20.02
C ARG A 59 8.55 17.83 19.32
N LYS A 60 8.79 16.75 18.57
CA LYS A 60 10.01 16.55 17.77
C LYS A 60 10.24 17.73 16.81
N TYR A 61 9.25 18.10 16.00
CA TYR A 61 9.39 19.19 15.04
C TYR A 61 9.50 20.57 15.68
N GLN A 62 8.82 20.81 16.81
CA GLN A 62 8.98 22.05 17.57
C GLN A 62 10.38 22.21 18.16
N MET A 63 10.97 21.13 18.69
CA MET A 63 12.35 21.15 19.20
C MET A 63 13.36 21.36 18.06
N LEU A 64 13.15 20.68 16.93
CA LEU A 64 14.05 20.79 15.77
C LEU A 64 13.93 22.13 15.05
N SER A 65 12.74 22.75 15.01
CA SER A 65 12.56 24.09 14.42
C SER A 65 13.14 25.20 15.29
N ALA A 66 13.28 24.97 16.60
CA ALA A 66 14.01 25.86 17.50
C ALA A 66 15.55 25.76 17.36
N SER A 67 16.05 24.71 16.71
CA SER A 67 17.49 24.55 16.44
C SER A 67 17.96 25.49 15.32
N PRO A 68 19.20 26.02 15.37
CA PRO A 68 19.72 26.92 14.34
C PRO A 68 19.96 26.27 12.97
N SER A 69 20.08 24.94 12.92
CA SER A 69 20.47 24.20 11.71
C SER A 69 19.24 23.71 10.92
N PRO A 70 18.94 24.26 9.73
CA PRO A 70 17.80 23.84 8.91
C PRO A 70 17.93 22.39 8.41
N ASP A 71 19.17 21.91 8.22
CA ASP A 71 19.44 20.59 7.66
C ASP A 71 18.97 19.46 8.57
N VAL A 72 19.12 19.61 9.89
CA VAL A 72 18.67 18.61 10.87
C VAL A 72 17.15 18.46 10.84
N PHE A 73 16.42 19.58 10.71
CA PHE A 73 14.97 19.56 10.56
C PHE A 73 14.54 18.85 9.27
N ARG A 74 15.11 19.24 8.13
CA ARG A 74 14.77 18.66 6.81
C ARG A 74 15.06 17.17 6.75
N ASN A 75 16.22 16.76 7.26
CA ASN A 75 16.63 15.37 7.34
C ASN A 75 15.74 14.52 8.25
N ALA A 76 15.26 15.09 9.36
CA ALA A 76 14.31 14.41 10.24
C ALA A 76 12.94 14.23 9.57
N VAL A 77 12.46 15.24 8.83
CA VAL A 77 11.22 15.16 8.05
C VAL A 77 11.34 14.12 6.94
N LEU A 78 12.47 14.09 6.21
CA LEU A 78 12.75 13.09 5.18
C LEU A 78 12.73 11.65 5.75
N ALA A 79 13.31 11.44 6.92
CA ALA A 79 13.28 10.13 7.59
C ALA A 79 11.85 9.72 7.97
N ASP A 80 11.03 10.66 8.45
CA ASP A 80 9.63 10.40 8.80
C ASP A 80 8.75 10.16 7.55
N GLU A 81 9.06 10.81 6.43
CA GLU A 81 8.43 10.57 5.13
C GLU A 81 8.75 9.18 4.60
N LEU A 82 10.02 8.76 4.66
CA LEU A 82 10.46 7.43 4.30
C LEU A 82 9.81 6.37 5.20
N TRP A 83 9.77 6.61 6.51
CA TRP A 83 9.07 5.75 7.47
C TRP A 83 7.61 5.54 7.05
N LEU A 84 6.87 6.61 6.79
CA LEU A 84 5.44 6.53 6.47
C LEU A 84 5.16 5.85 5.14
N ILE A 85 5.87 6.24 4.07
CA ILE A 85 5.70 5.61 2.75
C ILE A 85 6.02 4.12 2.84
N THR A 86 7.10 3.75 3.55
CA THR A 86 7.48 2.33 3.76
C THR A 86 6.41 1.58 4.58
N LEU A 87 5.90 2.20 5.64
CA LEU A 87 4.86 1.62 6.49
C LEU A 87 3.57 1.36 5.70
N MET A 88 3.15 2.31 4.86
CA MET A 88 1.93 2.19 4.05
C MET A 88 2.09 1.15 2.94
N ALA A 89 3.21 1.16 2.22
CA ALA A 89 3.54 0.14 1.22
C ALA A 89 3.62 -1.25 1.86
N GLY A 90 4.27 -1.38 3.02
CA GLY A 90 4.35 -2.61 3.78
C GLY A 90 2.99 -3.12 4.26
N ALA A 91 2.11 -2.23 4.73
CA ALA A 91 0.75 -2.59 5.13
C ALA A 91 -0.09 -3.11 3.95
N VAL A 92 -0.03 -2.44 2.80
CA VAL A 92 -0.68 -2.89 1.55
C VAL A 92 -0.12 -4.24 1.10
N GLY A 93 1.20 -4.39 1.13
CA GLY A 93 1.88 -5.64 0.80
C GLY A 93 1.49 -6.78 1.75
N LEU A 94 1.37 -6.50 3.06
CA LEU A 94 0.94 -7.48 4.06
C LEU A 94 -0.51 -7.92 3.82
N LEU A 95 -1.43 -6.99 3.57
CA LEU A 95 -2.82 -7.32 3.25
C LEU A 95 -2.90 -8.17 1.97
N THR A 96 -2.10 -7.82 0.96
CA THR A 96 -2.00 -8.56 -0.31
C THR A 96 -1.44 -9.96 -0.09
N ALA A 97 -0.40 -10.11 0.74
CA ALA A 97 0.20 -11.40 1.09
C ALA A 97 -0.74 -12.27 1.96
N ILE A 98 -1.51 -11.68 2.87
CA ILE A 98 -2.54 -12.42 3.63
C ILE A 98 -3.59 -12.97 2.66
N ARG A 99 -3.97 -12.18 1.64
CA ARG A 99 -4.93 -12.56 0.60
C ARG A 99 -4.31 -13.26 -0.60
N TRP A 100 -3.06 -13.72 -0.49
CA TRP A 100 -2.26 -14.25 -1.59
C TRP A 100 -2.98 -15.28 -2.47
N ARG A 101 -3.67 -16.26 -1.86
CA ARG A 101 -4.41 -17.31 -2.59
C ARG A 101 -5.63 -16.79 -3.34
N SER A 102 -6.23 -15.72 -2.82
CA SER A 102 -7.44 -15.12 -3.38
C SER A 102 -7.14 -14.17 -4.55
N LEU A 103 -5.87 -13.90 -4.86
CA LEU A 103 -5.46 -12.94 -5.90
C LEU A 103 -5.88 -13.40 -7.30
N LEU A 104 -5.75 -14.69 -7.63
CA LEU A 104 -6.16 -15.26 -8.93
C LEU A 104 -7.42 -16.12 -8.83
N PRO A 105 -8.20 -16.24 -9.91
CA PRO A 105 -9.36 -17.13 -9.95
C PRO A 105 -8.92 -18.58 -9.69
N GLU A 106 -9.55 -19.26 -8.72
CA GLU A 106 -9.25 -20.66 -8.48
C GLU A 106 -9.83 -21.55 -9.59
N LEU A 107 -9.17 -22.67 -9.89
CA LEU A 107 -9.70 -23.66 -10.83
C LEU A 107 -11.07 -24.21 -10.41
N GLN A 108 -11.35 -24.22 -9.10
CA GLN A 108 -12.66 -24.60 -8.56
C GLN A 108 -13.74 -23.58 -8.91
N ASP A 109 -13.41 -22.29 -8.82
CA ASP A 109 -14.33 -21.20 -9.19
C ASP A 109 -14.67 -21.23 -10.68
N ILE A 110 -13.67 -21.46 -11.52
CA ILE A 110 -13.85 -21.59 -12.97
C ILE A 110 -14.73 -22.80 -13.29
N ARG A 111 -14.54 -23.95 -12.61
CA ARG A 111 -15.35 -25.15 -12.83
C ARG A 111 -16.79 -25.01 -12.32
N ALA A 112 -16.99 -24.35 -11.18
CA ALA A 112 -18.32 -24.06 -10.65
C ALA A 112 -19.10 -23.11 -11.58
N LEU A 113 -18.40 -22.14 -12.18
CA LEU A 113 -18.97 -21.19 -13.14
C LEU A 113 -19.01 -21.72 -14.58
N ALA A 114 -18.37 -22.86 -14.88
CA ALA A 114 -18.35 -23.46 -16.23
C ALA A 114 -19.74 -23.90 -16.73
N ALA A 115 -20.71 -24.08 -15.82
CA ALA A 115 -22.10 -24.37 -16.17
C ALA A 115 -22.87 -23.15 -16.69
N LEU A 116 -22.34 -21.93 -16.50
CA LEU A 116 -22.93 -20.68 -16.96
C LEU A 116 -22.28 -20.24 -18.29
N PRO A 117 -23.01 -19.55 -19.19
CA PRO A 117 -22.49 -19.06 -20.47
C PRO A 117 -21.59 -17.82 -20.29
N VAL A 118 -20.53 -17.96 -19.50
CA VAL A 118 -19.56 -16.89 -19.19
C VAL A 118 -18.16 -17.31 -19.66
N THR A 119 -17.46 -16.38 -20.31
CA THR A 119 -16.11 -16.64 -20.80
C THR A 119 -15.09 -16.56 -19.64
N PRO A 120 -14.00 -17.34 -19.66
CA PRO A 120 -12.94 -17.25 -18.66
C PRO A 120 -12.36 -15.84 -18.52
N LEU A 121 -12.31 -15.08 -19.63
CA LEU A 121 -11.86 -13.69 -19.64
C LEU A 121 -12.79 -12.77 -18.83
N GLN A 122 -14.11 -12.95 -18.92
CA GLN A 122 -15.08 -12.19 -18.12
C GLN A 122 -14.91 -12.46 -16.62
N ILE A 123 -14.68 -13.73 -16.24
CA ILE A 123 -14.41 -14.12 -14.86
C ILE A 123 -13.13 -13.45 -14.35
N PHE A 124 -12.07 -13.48 -15.16
CA PHE A 124 -10.79 -12.85 -14.83
C PHE A 124 -10.93 -11.32 -14.66
N ILE A 125 -11.56 -10.64 -15.62
CA ILE A 125 -11.74 -9.18 -15.57
C ILE A 125 -12.59 -8.79 -14.35
N ALA A 126 -13.70 -9.49 -14.11
CA ALA A 126 -14.58 -9.20 -12.97
C ALA A 126 -13.85 -9.35 -11.62
N LYS A 127 -13.02 -10.40 -11.49
CA LYS A 127 -12.20 -10.61 -10.29
C LYS A 127 -11.11 -9.55 -10.16
N ALA A 128 -10.42 -9.21 -11.24
CA ALA A 128 -9.40 -8.16 -11.26
C ALA A 128 -10.00 -6.81 -10.86
N GLN A 129 -11.18 -6.45 -11.37
CA GLN A 129 -11.90 -5.24 -10.99
C GLN A 129 -12.28 -5.22 -9.51
N ALA A 130 -12.80 -6.34 -8.98
CA ALA A 130 -13.14 -6.44 -7.56
C ALA A 130 -11.90 -6.26 -6.67
N LEU A 131 -10.80 -6.92 -7.04
CA LEU A 131 -9.53 -6.82 -6.33
C LEU A 131 -8.94 -5.41 -6.39
N LEU A 132 -8.98 -4.75 -7.56
CA LEU A 132 -8.55 -3.36 -7.73
C LEU A 132 -9.38 -2.40 -6.88
N LEU A 133 -10.70 -2.57 -6.84
CA LEU A 133 -11.57 -1.73 -6.02
C LEU A 133 -11.24 -1.88 -4.53
N VAL A 134 -11.07 -3.11 -4.05
CA VAL A 134 -10.69 -3.37 -2.66
C VAL A 134 -9.31 -2.79 -2.37
N ALA A 135 -8.33 -3.00 -3.25
CA ALA A 135 -6.98 -2.48 -3.09
C ALA A 135 -6.98 -0.94 -3.04
N ALA A 136 -7.72 -0.28 -3.94
CA ALA A 136 -7.89 1.16 -3.93
C ALA A 136 -8.56 1.65 -2.63
N GLY A 137 -9.61 0.98 -2.17
CA GLY A 137 -10.26 1.30 -0.90
C GLY A 137 -9.32 1.15 0.31
N GLY A 138 -8.55 0.07 0.36
CA GLY A 138 -7.52 -0.15 1.38
C GLY A 138 -6.43 0.92 1.33
N LEU A 139 -5.93 1.25 0.14
CA LEU A 139 -4.96 2.33 -0.06
C LEU A 139 -5.50 3.66 0.47
N ILE A 140 -6.74 4.02 0.14
CA ILE A 140 -7.36 5.26 0.63
C ILE A 140 -7.46 5.22 2.16
N ILE A 141 -8.01 4.16 2.73
CA ILE A 141 -8.20 4.02 4.19
C ILE A 141 -6.87 4.14 4.94
N LEU A 142 -5.83 3.43 4.48
CA LEU A 142 -4.53 3.43 5.13
C LEU A 142 -3.80 4.78 4.98
N ASN A 143 -3.93 5.43 3.82
CA ASN A 143 -3.16 6.64 3.51
C ASN A 143 -3.82 7.95 3.95
N THR A 144 -5.14 8.00 4.15
CA THR A 144 -5.87 9.27 4.36
C THR A 144 -5.31 10.09 5.52
N LEU A 145 -5.12 9.46 6.68
CA LEU A 145 -4.62 10.14 7.88
C LEU A 145 -3.14 10.55 7.78
N PRO A 146 -2.18 9.66 7.45
CA PRO A 146 -0.77 10.04 7.39
C PRO A 146 -0.48 11.11 6.33
N THR A 147 -1.22 11.09 5.21
CA THR A 147 -1.12 12.07 4.13
C THR A 147 -1.38 13.49 4.56
N VAL A 148 -2.29 13.70 5.50
CA VAL A 148 -2.60 15.04 6.03
C VAL A 148 -1.71 15.35 7.23
N LEU A 149 -1.50 14.37 8.11
CA LEU A 149 -0.85 14.59 9.39
C LEU A 149 0.62 15.01 9.24
N LEU A 150 1.39 14.33 8.38
CA LEU A 150 2.82 14.60 8.28
C LEU A 150 3.13 15.97 7.67
N PRO A 151 2.54 16.38 6.53
CA PRO A 151 2.74 17.72 5.99
C PRO A 151 2.27 18.83 6.95
N ALA A 152 1.17 18.60 7.66
CA ALA A 152 0.64 19.54 8.64
C ALA A 152 1.57 19.72 9.84
N LEU A 153 2.08 18.63 10.42
CA LEU A 153 2.97 18.69 11.59
C LEU A 153 4.36 19.23 11.25
N SER A 154 4.84 18.99 10.04
CA SER A 154 6.13 19.52 9.54
C SER A 154 6.02 20.95 8.98
N SER A 155 4.86 21.61 9.12
CA SER A 155 4.69 23.03 8.82
C SER A 155 5.45 23.88 9.85
N GLY A 156 6.41 24.69 9.41
CA GLY A 156 7.22 25.51 10.30
C GLY A 156 8.21 26.39 9.54
N ALA A 157 9.13 27.03 10.25
CA ALA A 157 10.10 27.97 9.68
C ALA A 157 10.98 27.35 8.57
N TYR A 158 11.21 26.04 8.62
CA TYR A 158 12.03 25.29 7.66
C TYR A 158 11.20 24.35 6.78
N ALA A 159 9.90 24.59 6.65
CA ALA A 159 9.03 23.77 5.80
C ALA A 159 9.47 23.77 4.33
N LEU A 160 9.04 22.72 3.62
CA LEU A 160 9.16 22.62 2.16
C LEU A 160 8.54 23.85 1.49
N PRO A 161 9.09 24.30 0.35
CA PRO A 161 8.72 25.58 -0.27
C PRO A 161 7.29 25.61 -0.82
N ARG A 162 6.68 24.45 -1.09
CA ARG A 162 5.30 24.35 -1.58
C ARG A 162 4.26 24.55 -0.47
N PRO A 163 3.07 25.10 -0.80
CA PRO A 163 2.00 25.27 0.17
C PRO A 163 1.50 23.92 0.72
N LEU A 164 0.85 23.95 1.89
CA LEU A 164 0.40 22.74 2.59
C LEU A 164 -0.45 21.82 1.71
N LEU A 165 -1.40 22.36 0.95
CA LEU A 165 -2.28 21.57 0.10
C LEU A 165 -1.52 20.77 -0.98
N GLU A 166 -0.51 21.38 -1.59
CA GLU A 166 0.33 20.73 -2.59
C GLU A 166 1.22 19.65 -1.96
N ARG A 167 1.72 19.88 -0.74
CA ARG A 167 2.49 18.87 0.01
C ARG A 167 1.63 17.67 0.43
N VAL A 168 0.38 17.93 0.83
CA VAL A 168 -0.61 16.87 1.10
C VAL A 168 -0.88 16.06 -0.17
N PHE A 169 -1.08 16.73 -1.31
CA PHE A 169 -1.27 16.05 -2.59
C PHE A 169 -0.03 15.24 -3.01
N ALA A 170 1.16 15.81 -2.85
CA ALA A 170 2.42 15.13 -3.14
C ALA A 170 2.56 13.84 -2.32
N HIS A 171 2.26 13.91 -1.02
CA HIS A 171 2.35 12.74 -0.14
C HIS A 171 1.29 11.70 -0.50
N ALA A 172 0.07 12.15 -0.80
CA ALA A 172 -1.02 11.29 -1.23
C ALA A 172 -0.61 10.49 -2.46
N LEU A 173 -0.09 11.19 -3.48
CA LEU A 173 0.31 10.59 -4.73
C LEU A 173 1.48 9.63 -4.55
N ALA A 174 2.55 10.05 -3.88
CA ALA A 174 3.73 9.21 -3.66
C ALA A 174 3.39 7.93 -2.89
N SER A 175 2.61 8.04 -1.82
CA SER A 175 2.23 6.88 -1.02
C SER A 175 1.22 5.97 -1.74
N ALA A 176 0.30 6.55 -2.52
CA ALA A 176 -0.62 5.77 -3.36
C ALA A 176 0.13 5.00 -4.46
N VAL A 177 1.10 5.63 -5.13
CA VAL A 177 1.94 5.00 -6.16
C VAL A 177 2.82 3.91 -5.54
N ALA A 178 3.39 4.15 -4.36
CA ALA A 178 4.18 3.15 -3.63
C ALA A 178 3.36 1.90 -3.31
N GLY A 179 2.15 2.10 -2.76
CA GLY A 179 1.24 1.02 -2.43
C GLY A 179 0.71 0.28 -3.67
N ALA A 180 0.36 1.01 -4.73
CA ALA A 180 -0.07 0.43 -6.01
C ALA A 180 1.04 -0.41 -6.66
N THR A 181 2.28 0.08 -6.65
CA THR A 181 3.45 -0.64 -7.17
C THR A 181 3.72 -1.90 -6.37
N THR A 182 3.62 -1.83 -5.04
CA THR A 182 3.75 -3.00 -4.16
C THR A 182 2.69 -4.06 -4.48
N PHE A 183 1.43 -3.64 -4.58
CA PHE A 183 0.33 -4.53 -4.94
C PHE A 183 0.53 -5.16 -6.33
N ALA A 184 0.87 -4.35 -7.34
CA ALA A 184 1.10 -4.82 -8.71
C ALA A 184 2.28 -5.79 -8.80
N THR A 185 3.35 -5.55 -8.04
CA THR A 185 4.53 -6.43 -7.98
C THR A 185 4.17 -7.79 -7.40
N LEU A 186 3.41 -7.82 -6.30
CA LEU A 186 2.94 -9.06 -5.69
C LEU A 186 1.96 -9.81 -6.59
N LEU A 187 1.06 -9.09 -7.26
CA LEU A 187 0.13 -9.67 -8.23
C LEU A 187 0.87 -10.28 -9.43
N ALA A 188 1.87 -9.57 -9.97
CA ALA A 188 2.72 -10.07 -11.05
C ALA A 188 3.53 -11.30 -10.61
N LEU A 189 4.13 -11.28 -9.42
CA LEU A 189 4.83 -12.43 -8.84
C LEU A 189 3.91 -13.64 -8.73
N HIS A 190 2.68 -13.44 -8.24
CA HIS A 190 1.69 -14.50 -8.16
C HIS A 190 1.30 -15.03 -9.55
N GLY A 191 1.13 -14.16 -10.54
CA GLY A 191 0.88 -14.54 -11.94
C GLY A 191 2.02 -15.36 -12.56
N VAL A 192 3.28 -14.97 -12.33
CA VAL A 192 4.46 -15.71 -12.79
C VAL A 192 4.54 -17.08 -12.12
N LEU A 193 4.32 -17.16 -10.82
CA LEU A 193 4.30 -18.43 -10.10
C LEU A 193 3.20 -19.36 -10.61
N ALA A 194 2.02 -18.82 -10.93
CA ALA A 194 0.92 -19.59 -11.52
C ALA A 194 1.25 -20.13 -12.92
N GLN A 195 2.09 -19.46 -13.70
CA GLN A 195 2.52 -19.92 -15.02
C GLN A 195 3.68 -20.92 -14.97
N CYS A 196 4.63 -20.72 -14.04
CA CYS A 196 5.86 -21.53 -13.99
C CYS A 196 5.72 -22.83 -13.20
N LEU A 197 4.77 -22.93 -12.25
CA LEU A 197 4.69 -24.09 -11.36
C LEU A 197 3.75 -25.19 -11.88
N PRO A 198 4.19 -26.47 -11.83
CA PRO A 198 3.29 -27.59 -12.07
C PRO A 198 2.19 -27.68 -11.00
N PRO A 199 0.97 -28.14 -11.34
CA PRO A 199 -0.15 -28.24 -10.40
C PRO A 199 0.15 -29.04 -9.12
N ARG A 200 1.12 -29.97 -9.18
CA ARG A 200 1.51 -30.83 -8.06
C ARG A 200 2.35 -30.13 -6.98
N LEU A 201 3.12 -29.12 -7.37
CA LEU A 201 3.99 -28.35 -6.45
C LEU A 201 3.34 -27.04 -6.00
N PHE A 202 2.35 -26.57 -6.75
CA PHE A 202 1.68 -25.30 -6.54
C PHE A 202 1.23 -25.11 -5.08
N SER A 203 0.51 -26.08 -4.51
CA SER A 203 -0.02 -25.96 -3.15
C SER A 203 1.04 -25.84 -2.04
N ARG A 204 2.20 -26.50 -2.19
CA ARG A 204 3.30 -26.44 -1.21
C ARG A 204 4.09 -25.14 -1.33
N VAL A 205 4.46 -24.79 -2.57
CA VAL A 205 5.24 -23.57 -2.82
C VAL A 205 4.41 -22.33 -2.51
N GLU A 206 3.11 -22.33 -2.83
CA GLU A 206 2.22 -21.21 -2.54
C GLU A 206 2.14 -20.90 -1.04
N GLY A 207 2.03 -21.93 -0.19
CA GLY A 207 2.06 -21.75 1.27
C GLY A 207 3.39 -21.18 1.77
N LEU A 208 4.52 -21.67 1.25
CA LEU A 208 5.85 -21.20 1.63
C LEU A 208 6.08 -19.74 1.16
N VAL A 209 5.70 -19.42 -0.08
CA VAL A 209 5.80 -18.08 -0.65
C VAL A 209 4.91 -17.12 0.13
N GLN A 210 3.67 -17.52 0.43
CA GLN A 210 2.77 -16.70 1.25
C GLN A 210 3.38 -16.39 2.63
N ALA A 211 3.91 -17.41 3.32
CA ALA A 211 4.55 -17.22 4.62
C ALA A 211 5.80 -16.31 4.53
N ALA A 212 6.64 -16.51 3.51
CA ALA A 212 7.82 -15.69 3.27
C ALA A 212 7.46 -14.23 2.96
N LEU A 213 6.41 -14.00 2.14
CA LEU A 213 5.92 -12.66 1.83
C LEU A 213 5.33 -11.98 3.06
N VAL A 214 4.52 -12.69 3.86
CA VAL A 214 3.99 -12.15 5.13
C VAL A 214 5.14 -11.77 6.06
N ALA A 215 6.13 -12.65 6.24
CA ALA A 215 7.31 -12.37 7.06
C ALA A 215 8.11 -11.16 6.53
N LEU A 216 8.32 -11.08 5.21
CA LEU A 216 9.02 -9.96 4.57
C LEU A 216 8.28 -8.64 4.74
N MET A 217 6.96 -8.63 4.58
CA MET A 217 6.13 -7.42 4.74
C MET A 217 6.07 -6.98 6.20
N LEU A 218 5.97 -7.93 7.15
CA LEU A 218 6.07 -7.63 8.58
C LEU A 218 7.45 -7.08 8.94
N ALA A 219 8.53 -7.68 8.43
CA ALA A 219 9.88 -7.17 8.61
C ALA A 219 10.02 -5.75 8.04
N THR A 220 9.45 -5.48 6.87
CA THR A 220 9.43 -4.13 6.26
C THR A 220 8.70 -3.12 7.14
N ILE A 221 7.54 -3.50 7.70
CA ILE A 221 6.78 -2.68 8.64
C ILE A 221 7.60 -2.39 9.91
N VAL A 222 8.20 -3.41 10.52
CA VAL A 222 9.00 -3.23 11.74
C VAL A 222 10.25 -2.40 11.47
N LEU A 223 10.96 -2.68 10.37
CA LEU A 223 12.15 -1.93 9.96
C LEU A 223 11.83 -0.47 9.63
N SER A 224 10.60 -0.18 9.16
CA SER A 224 10.18 1.20 8.92
C SER A 224 10.29 2.04 10.20
N PHE A 225 9.91 1.51 11.38
CA PHE A 225 10.04 2.22 12.65
C PHE A 225 11.49 2.43 13.10
N SER A 226 12.42 1.67 12.53
CA SER A 226 13.87 1.79 12.76
C SER A 226 14.55 2.74 11.75
N ALA A 227 13.79 3.39 10.86
CA ALA A 227 14.30 4.36 9.91
C ALA A 227 14.78 5.64 10.64
N SER A 228 15.92 5.55 11.31
CA SER A 228 16.59 6.70 11.90
C SER A 228 17.36 7.46 10.82
N LEU A 229 17.59 8.75 11.10
CA LEU A 229 18.40 9.60 10.23
C LEU A 229 19.80 9.00 9.98
N ASP A 230 20.40 8.38 10.99
CA ASP A 230 21.72 7.75 10.87
C ASP A 230 21.70 6.54 9.94
N VAL A 231 20.65 5.71 10.00
CA VAL A 231 20.51 4.55 9.12
C VAL A 231 20.29 5.00 7.68
N MET A 232 19.42 6.00 7.48
CA MET A 232 19.15 6.56 6.17
C MET A 232 20.40 7.19 5.55
N THR A 233 21.11 8.04 6.28
CA THR A 233 22.33 8.71 5.78
C THR A 233 23.46 7.72 5.47
N ARG A 234 23.63 6.68 6.29
CA ARG A 234 24.59 5.59 5.99
C ARG A 234 24.21 4.82 4.73
N ALA A 235 22.94 4.41 4.62
CA ALA A 235 22.45 3.64 3.49
C ALA A 235 22.54 4.43 2.17
N LEU A 236 22.28 5.74 2.22
CA LEU A 236 22.45 6.66 1.09
C LEU A 236 23.93 6.83 0.71
N ARG A 237 24.82 6.96 1.70
CA ARG A 237 26.26 7.09 1.48
C ARG A 237 26.87 5.84 0.82
N GLU A 238 26.36 4.66 1.18
CA GLU A 238 26.81 3.38 0.62
C GLU A 238 26.15 3.06 -0.75
N GLY A 239 25.20 3.88 -1.21
CA GLY A 239 24.59 3.80 -2.55
C GLY A 239 23.58 2.68 -2.77
N TRP A 240 23.61 1.61 -1.97
CA TRP A 240 22.68 0.49 -2.10
C TRP A 240 21.22 0.86 -1.76
N ALA A 241 21.01 1.88 -0.93
CA ALA A 241 19.66 2.38 -0.60
C ALA A 241 18.87 2.81 -1.83
N THR A 242 19.53 3.28 -2.89
CA THR A 242 18.90 3.70 -4.14
C THR A 242 18.29 2.54 -4.95
N TRP A 243 18.43 1.30 -4.51
CA TRP A 243 17.78 0.12 -5.10
C TRP A 243 16.50 -0.29 -4.36
N LEU A 244 16.24 0.29 -3.19
CA LEU A 244 15.06 -0.02 -2.41
C LEU A 244 13.87 0.84 -2.90
N PRO A 245 12.73 0.22 -3.28
CA PRO A 245 11.58 0.95 -3.80
C PRO A 245 11.08 2.11 -2.92
N PRO A 246 11.05 2.02 -1.57
CA PRO A 246 10.60 3.13 -0.75
C PRO A 246 11.37 4.44 -0.97
N PHE A 247 12.67 4.37 -1.28
CA PHE A 247 13.47 5.55 -1.57
C PHE A 247 13.06 6.22 -2.88
N TRP A 248 12.60 5.45 -3.87
CA TRP A 248 12.16 5.99 -5.15
C TRP A 248 10.92 6.87 -4.97
N PHE A 249 9.94 6.38 -4.20
CA PHE A 249 8.69 7.10 -3.95
C PHE A 249 8.87 8.30 -3.03
N VAL A 250 9.81 8.26 -2.08
CA VAL A 250 10.23 9.45 -1.33
C VAL A 250 10.85 10.50 -2.26
N GLY A 251 11.68 10.06 -3.22
CA GLY A 251 12.21 10.95 -4.26
C GLY A 251 11.12 11.64 -5.06
N VAL A 252 10.09 10.89 -5.49
CA VAL A 252 8.91 11.45 -6.18
C VAL A 252 8.19 12.50 -5.33
N TYR A 253 7.96 12.21 -4.05
CA TYR A 253 7.36 13.17 -3.13
C TYR A 253 8.18 14.46 -3.03
N GLN A 254 9.49 14.34 -2.80
CA GLN A 254 10.40 15.48 -2.63
C GLN A 254 10.43 16.36 -3.89
N GLN A 255 10.45 15.74 -5.07
CA GLN A 255 10.39 16.45 -6.35
C GLN A 255 9.10 17.25 -6.54
N ILE A 256 7.95 16.67 -6.20
CA ILE A 256 6.65 17.36 -6.26
C ILE A 256 6.58 18.47 -5.19
N ALA A 257 7.13 18.22 -4.00
CA ALA A 257 7.18 19.17 -2.89
C ALA A 257 8.19 20.32 -3.10
N GLY A 258 8.88 20.35 -4.24
CA GLY A 258 9.72 21.46 -4.69
C GLY A 258 11.21 21.33 -4.36
N ILE A 259 11.67 20.17 -3.90
CA ILE A 259 13.09 19.85 -3.74
C ILE A 259 13.58 19.12 -4.99
N ALA A 260 14.51 19.74 -5.71
CA ALA A 260 15.02 19.27 -6.99
C ALA A 260 16.55 19.15 -6.97
N ASP A 261 17.11 18.53 -5.95
CA ASP A 261 18.52 18.18 -5.89
C ASP A 261 18.82 16.91 -6.69
N THR A 262 20.07 16.76 -7.14
CA THR A 262 20.50 15.63 -7.99
C THR A 262 20.21 14.27 -7.34
N HIS A 263 20.34 14.18 -6.02
CA HIS A 263 20.10 12.95 -5.28
C HIS A 263 18.61 12.57 -5.29
N THR A 264 17.71 13.51 -5.06
CA THR A 264 16.25 13.30 -5.18
C THR A 264 15.82 12.92 -6.59
N MET A 265 16.38 13.56 -7.61
CA MET A 265 16.08 13.22 -9.01
C MET A 265 16.52 11.79 -9.36
N GLN A 266 17.68 11.34 -8.87
CA GLN A 266 18.14 9.97 -9.06
C GLN A 266 17.20 8.95 -8.40
N MET A 267 16.70 9.24 -7.20
CA MET A 267 15.72 8.39 -6.53
C MET A 267 14.40 8.35 -7.32
N ALA A 268 13.86 9.50 -7.71
CA ALA A 268 12.59 9.59 -8.43
C ALA A 268 12.64 8.92 -9.81
N SER A 269 13.78 8.95 -10.50
CA SER A 269 13.94 8.34 -11.84
C SER A 269 13.74 6.82 -11.89
N LYS A 270 13.78 6.16 -10.73
CA LYS A 270 13.63 4.69 -10.61
C LYS A 270 12.21 4.26 -10.22
N ALA A 271 11.32 5.20 -9.88
CA ALA A 271 9.92 4.94 -9.52
C ALA A 271 9.09 4.61 -10.78
#